data_AF-A0A9P4WKW4-F1
#
_entry.id   AF-A0A9P4WKW4-F1
#
_cell.length_a   1.000
_cell.length_b   1.000
_cell.length_c   1.000
_cell.angle_alpha   90.00
_cell.angle_beta   90.00
_cell.angle_gamma   90.00
#
_symmetry.space_group_name_H-M   'P 1'
#
loop_
_entity.id
_entity.type
_entity.pdbx_description
1 polymer ?
#
loop_
_entity_poly.entity_id
_entity_poly.type
_entity_poly.pdbx_seq_one_letter_code
_entity_poly.pdbx_strand_id
1 'polypeptide(L)'
;MRLSICTVAASLFTITLAAPISNLGNLANAAEESNNEVVKRDGDGKYFHEPGGDNTLGHYDNRYFHGVVSDEERRDTQQHMVRAYLDFFRSNDLDTWIAHGTLLGWWWNGQRLPWDFDLDTQVSGATLHHLGEAYNQTNYSYTSEDGQVKRTYLLDVNPWIWQRERGDGMNIIDARWIDIRNGLFIDITGLSETHPDKQPGIWSCKNYHRYRTDEIYPLRETMFEGVMAKVPYSYDKILTDEYQVTALVNTQFNGHEWNPNAKVWEKTEETLRQEEEERKKKEENEKKKEVEQAQMA
;
A
#
# COMPACT_ATOMS: atom_id res chain seq x y z
N MET A 1 -65.02 -6.59 22.49
CA MET A 1 -65.03 -7.07 23.89
C MET A 1 -64.95 -8.59 23.91
N ARG A 2 -63.73 -9.16 23.88
CA ARG A 2 -63.42 -10.54 24.32
C ARG A 2 -61.97 -10.54 24.80
N LEU A 3 -61.78 -11.08 26.00
CA LEU A 3 -60.57 -11.02 26.82
C LEU A 3 -59.43 -11.88 26.28
N SER A 4 -58.22 -11.31 26.37
CA SER A 4 -56.96 -11.83 26.92
C SER A 4 -56.87 -13.32 27.31
N ILE A 5 -55.76 -13.96 26.90
CA ILE A 5 -54.82 -14.68 27.80
C ILE A 5 -53.44 -14.65 27.12
N CYS A 6 -52.49 -13.91 27.72
CA CYS A 6 -51.06 -14.03 27.46
C CYS A 6 -50.48 -15.16 28.31
N THR A 7 -49.86 -16.15 27.68
CA THR A 7 -48.99 -17.14 28.35
C THR A 7 -47.56 -16.65 28.32
N VAL A 8 -47.03 -16.29 29.50
CA VAL A 8 -45.61 -16.03 29.74
C VAL A 8 -44.95 -17.35 30.14
N ALA A 9 -44.00 -17.82 29.34
CA ALA A 9 -43.12 -18.94 29.71
C ALA A 9 -41.90 -18.38 30.43
N ALA A 10 -41.80 -18.64 31.74
CA ALA A 10 -40.64 -18.30 32.55
C ALA A 10 -39.63 -19.47 32.51
N SER A 11 -38.52 -19.27 31.82
CA SER A 11 -37.39 -20.21 31.83
C SER A 11 -36.50 -19.91 33.05
N LEU A 12 -36.43 -20.86 33.98
CA LEU A 12 -35.58 -20.81 35.16
C LEU A 12 -34.10 -20.98 34.78
N PHE A 13 -33.29 -19.93 34.97
CA PHE A 13 -31.84 -20.03 34.98
C PHE A 13 -31.37 -20.57 36.34
N THR A 14 -30.74 -21.73 36.36
CA THR A 14 -30.01 -22.23 37.53
C THR A 14 -28.61 -21.63 37.53
N ILE A 15 -28.36 -20.72 38.48
CA ILE A 15 -27.02 -20.20 38.79
C ILE A 15 -26.35 -21.18 39.76
N THR A 16 -25.34 -21.91 39.31
CA THR A 16 -24.43 -22.63 40.20
C THR A 16 -23.17 -21.79 40.43
N LEU A 17 -23.10 -21.16 41.60
CA LEU A 17 -21.86 -20.61 42.17
C LEU A 17 -21.11 -21.77 42.84
N ALA A 18 -19.89 -22.06 42.37
CA ALA A 18 -18.92 -22.84 43.13
C ALA A 18 -17.61 -22.04 43.20
N ALA A 19 -17.27 -21.65 44.42
CA ALA A 19 -16.01 -20.99 44.80
C ALA A 19 -14.90 -22.04 45.06
N PRO A 20 -13.62 -21.62 45.15
CA PRO A 20 -12.47 -22.50 44.91
C PRO A 20 -12.05 -23.27 46.17
N ILE A 21 -11.49 -24.46 45.98
CA ILE A 21 -10.72 -25.15 47.02
C ILE A 21 -9.33 -25.46 46.47
N SER A 22 -8.35 -24.90 47.15
CA SER A 22 -6.93 -25.17 47.05
C SER A 22 -6.61 -26.59 47.53
N ASN A 23 -5.88 -27.35 46.71
CA ASN A 23 -5.01 -28.41 47.23
C ASN A 23 -3.75 -28.50 46.37
N LEU A 24 -2.64 -28.01 46.93
CA LEU A 24 -1.27 -28.25 46.46
C LEU A 24 -0.95 -29.72 46.70
N GLY A 25 -0.52 -30.42 45.66
CA GLY A 25 0.14 -31.72 45.81
C GLY A 25 0.06 -32.58 44.56
N ASN A 26 1.23 -32.78 43.94
CA ASN A 26 1.51 -33.83 42.94
C ASN A 26 0.97 -33.63 41.51
N LEU A 27 1.40 -32.55 40.86
CA LEU A 27 1.65 -32.55 39.42
C LEU A 27 3.08 -32.05 39.14
N ALA A 28 4.05 -32.71 39.78
CA ALA A 28 5.43 -32.74 39.30
C ALA A 28 5.60 -34.07 38.56
N ASN A 29 6.11 -34.04 37.34
CA ASN A 29 6.34 -35.16 36.42
C ASN A 29 5.22 -35.47 35.42
N ALA A 30 4.85 -34.47 34.60
CA ALA A 30 4.43 -34.69 33.21
C ALA A 30 4.51 -33.36 32.43
N ALA A 31 5.70 -32.75 32.43
CA ALA A 31 6.04 -31.71 31.47
C ALA A 31 7.16 -32.30 30.60
N GLU A 32 6.78 -33.11 29.62
CA GLU A 32 7.65 -33.40 28.49
C GLU A 32 7.79 -32.10 27.69
N GLU A 33 9.04 -31.67 27.54
CA GLU A 33 9.47 -30.52 26.79
C GLU A 33 9.00 -30.61 25.33
N SER A 34 7.91 -29.92 24.99
CA SER A 34 7.81 -29.35 23.64
C SER A 34 8.69 -28.10 23.63
N ASN A 35 9.95 -28.26 23.24
CA ASN A 35 10.79 -27.15 22.80
C ASN A 35 10.17 -26.53 21.53
N ASN A 36 9.11 -25.75 21.72
CA ASN A 36 8.87 -24.63 20.83
C ASN A 36 9.90 -23.59 21.23
N GLU A 37 11.05 -23.64 20.57
CA GLU A 37 11.92 -22.49 20.47
C GLU A 37 11.03 -21.32 20.06
N VAL A 38 10.74 -20.43 21.01
CA VAL A 38 10.32 -19.08 20.68
C VAL A 38 11.51 -18.53 19.92
N VAL A 39 11.46 -18.60 18.60
CA VAL A 39 12.39 -17.93 17.71
C VAL A 39 12.34 -16.47 18.14
N LYS A 40 13.34 -16.04 18.90
CA LYS A 40 13.58 -14.62 19.12
C LYS A 40 13.70 -14.04 17.72
N ARG A 41 12.76 -13.18 17.32
CA ARG A 41 12.90 -12.39 16.11
C ARG A 41 14.09 -11.47 16.34
N ASP A 42 15.27 -11.93 15.97
CA ASP A 42 16.42 -11.06 15.74
C ASP A 42 16.05 -10.16 14.57
N GLY A 43 15.54 -8.98 14.88
CA GLY A 43 15.10 -7.98 13.92
C GLY A 43 14.98 -6.63 14.61
N ASP A 44 15.26 -5.57 13.87
CA ASP A 44 15.17 -4.15 14.29
C ASP A 44 13.73 -3.67 14.58
N GLY A 45 12.75 -4.58 14.62
CA GLY A 45 11.34 -4.29 14.84
C GLY A 45 10.58 -3.86 13.58
N LYS A 46 11.26 -3.68 12.45
CA LYS A 46 10.66 -3.34 11.15
C LYS A 46 9.91 -4.54 10.58
N TYR A 47 8.73 -4.31 10.01
CA TYR A 47 7.94 -5.38 9.38
C TYR A 47 8.27 -5.53 7.89
N PHE A 48 8.11 -4.45 7.13
CA PHE A 48 8.41 -4.43 5.70
C PHE A 48 9.88 -4.14 5.45
N HIS A 49 10.49 -4.90 4.55
CA HIS A 49 11.91 -4.79 4.24
C HIS A 49 12.10 -4.63 2.74
N GLU A 50 12.94 -3.67 2.39
CA GLU A 50 13.34 -3.35 1.03
C GLU A 50 14.78 -3.86 0.80
N PRO A 51 15.14 -4.25 -0.44
CA PRO A 51 16.50 -4.69 -0.77
C PRO A 51 17.55 -3.57 -0.63
N GLY A 52 17.13 -2.31 -0.56
CA GLY A 52 18.00 -1.15 -0.37
C GLY A 52 17.20 0.09 0.00
N GLY A 53 17.90 1.15 0.40
CA GLY A 53 17.30 2.40 0.87
C GLY A 53 17.38 3.58 -0.11
N ASP A 54 17.84 3.35 -1.34
CA ASP A 54 17.83 4.39 -2.37
C ASP A 54 16.44 4.51 -3.03
N ASN A 55 16.24 5.56 -3.83
CA ASN A 55 14.95 5.83 -4.46
C ASN A 55 14.53 4.80 -5.51
N THR A 56 15.36 3.81 -5.84
CA THR A 56 14.98 2.73 -6.77
C THR A 56 14.66 1.46 -5.98
N LEU A 57 15.58 1.06 -5.10
CA LEU A 57 15.50 -0.17 -4.32
C LEU A 57 14.50 -0.07 -3.16
N GLY A 58 14.18 1.14 -2.68
CA GLY A 58 13.20 1.37 -1.62
C GLY A 58 11.75 1.03 -1.99
N HIS A 59 11.49 0.71 -3.26
CA HIS A 59 10.14 0.47 -3.79
C HIS A 59 9.90 -0.99 -4.19
N TYR A 60 10.72 -1.90 -3.65
CA TYR A 60 10.61 -3.33 -3.85
C TYR A 60 10.48 -4.07 -2.52
N ASP A 61 9.59 -5.05 -2.47
CA ASP A 61 9.50 -5.99 -1.36
C ASP A 61 10.66 -7.00 -1.47
N ASN A 62 11.49 -7.07 -0.43
CA ASN A 62 12.70 -7.89 -0.43
C ASN A 62 12.43 -9.39 -0.66
N ARG A 63 11.22 -9.90 -0.36
CA ARG A 63 10.88 -11.33 -0.55
C ARG A 63 10.71 -11.69 -2.02
N TYR A 64 10.28 -10.73 -2.84
CA TYR A 64 9.93 -10.92 -4.26
C TYR A 64 10.89 -10.16 -5.20
N PHE A 65 11.92 -9.53 -4.64
CA PHE A 65 12.92 -8.81 -5.41
C PHE A 65 13.86 -9.76 -6.16
N HIS A 66 13.96 -9.59 -7.48
CA HIS A 66 14.84 -10.38 -8.35
C HIS A 66 15.80 -9.53 -9.18
N GLY A 67 15.87 -8.23 -8.89
CA GLY A 67 16.62 -7.23 -9.65
C GLY A 67 15.73 -6.05 -9.99
N VAL A 68 16.37 -4.90 -10.25
CA VAL A 68 15.68 -3.69 -10.69
C VAL A 68 15.11 -3.94 -12.09
N VAL A 69 13.81 -3.74 -12.27
CA VAL A 69 13.14 -3.91 -13.57
C VAL A 69 13.39 -2.70 -14.48
N SER A 70 13.18 -2.86 -15.78
CA SER A 70 13.28 -1.74 -16.73
C SER A 70 12.18 -0.70 -16.48
N ASP A 71 12.38 0.53 -16.97
CA ASP A 71 11.36 1.58 -16.89
C ASP A 71 10.02 1.16 -17.53
N GLU A 72 10.10 0.45 -18.67
CA GLU A 72 8.93 -0.10 -19.36
C GLU A 72 8.19 -1.15 -18.50
N GLU A 73 8.92 -2.10 -17.92
CA GLU A 73 8.33 -3.14 -17.07
C GLU A 73 7.76 -2.55 -15.77
N ARG A 74 8.43 -1.56 -15.19
CA ARG A 74 7.94 -0.84 -14.00
C ARG A 74 6.61 -0.17 -14.30
N ARG A 75 6.52 0.58 -15.41
CA ARG A 75 5.30 1.26 -15.84
C ARG A 75 4.16 0.28 -16.14
N ASP A 76 4.44 -0.81 -16.86
CA ASP A 76 3.47 -1.90 -17.11
C ASP A 76 2.95 -2.50 -15.79
N THR A 77 3.88 -2.84 -14.89
CA THR A 77 3.56 -3.44 -13.60
C THR A 77 2.67 -2.51 -12.79
N GLN A 78 3.05 -1.24 -12.65
CA GLN A 78 2.30 -0.26 -11.86
C GLN A 78 0.91 0.04 -12.44
N GLN A 79 0.78 0.11 -13.76
CA GLN A 79 -0.52 0.29 -14.40
C GLN A 79 -1.48 -0.86 -14.08
N HIS A 80 -1.04 -2.11 -14.25
CA HIS A 80 -1.87 -3.26 -13.94
C HIS A 80 -2.11 -3.44 -12.44
N MET A 81 -1.11 -3.11 -11.62
CA MET A 81 -1.17 -3.19 -10.16
C MET A 81 -2.21 -2.25 -9.58
N VAL A 82 -2.25 -0.98 -10.02
CA VAL A 82 -3.26 -0.03 -9.51
C VAL A 82 -4.66 -0.36 -9.99
N ARG A 83 -4.82 -0.87 -11.23
CA ARG A 83 -6.11 -1.35 -11.72
C ARG A 83 -6.64 -2.48 -10.86
N ALA A 84 -5.81 -3.50 -10.62
CA ALA A 84 -6.15 -4.64 -9.77
C ALA A 84 -6.50 -4.22 -8.35
N TYR A 85 -5.73 -3.29 -7.76
CA TYR A 85 -5.97 -2.76 -6.43
C TYR A 85 -7.34 -2.05 -6.34
N LEU A 86 -7.61 -1.10 -7.24
CA LEU A 86 -8.87 -0.34 -7.23
C LEU A 86 -10.07 -1.25 -7.48
N ASP A 87 -9.94 -2.23 -8.37
CA ASP A 87 -10.98 -3.23 -8.64
C ASP A 87 -11.23 -4.13 -7.43
N PHE A 88 -10.18 -4.54 -6.70
CA PHE A 88 -10.30 -5.33 -5.47
C PHE A 88 -11.10 -4.57 -4.41
N PHE A 89 -10.75 -3.31 -4.13
CA PHE A 89 -11.47 -2.51 -3.14
C PHE A 89 -12.93 -2.29 -3.54
N ARG A 90 -13.18 -1.96 -4.81
CA ARG A 90 -14.54 -1.77 -5.33
C ARG A 90 -15.38 -3.05 -5.27
N SER A 91 -14.82 -4.20 -5.63
CA SER A 91 -15.56 -5.47 -5.69
C SER A 91 -15.87 -6.06 -4.31
N ASN A 92 -15.18 -5.59 -3.27
CA ASN A 92 -15.39 -6.00 -1.88
C ASN A 92 -16.10 -4.90 -1.05
N ASP A 93 -16.67 -3.87 -1.68
CA ASP A 93 -17.34 -2.74 -1.02
C ASP A 93 -16.48 -2.03 0.04
N LEU A 94 -15.18 -1.87 -0.26
CA LEU A 94 -14.20 -1.21 0.61
C LEU A 94 -13.85 0.19 0.07
N ASP A 95 -13.69 1.15 0.98
CA ASP A 95 -13.23 2.50 0.65
C ASP A 95 -11.71 2.64 0.68
N THR A 96 -11.16 3.13 -0.42
CA THR A 96 -9.78 3.59 -0.60
C THR A 96 -9.76 4.82 -1.49
N TRP A 97 -8.70 5.62 -1.44
CA TRP A 97 -8.44 6.70 -2.37
C TRP A 97 -6.95 6.83 -2.67
N ILE A 98 -6.63 7.35 -3.86
CA ILE A 98 -5.25 7.63 -4.25
C ILE A 98 -4.72 8.86 -3.49
N ALA A 99 -3.44 8.84 -3.12
CA ALA A 99 -2.81 9.87 -2.29
C ALA A 99 -1.42 10.25 -2.83
N HIS A 100 -0.80 11.26 -2.21
CA HIS A 100 0.61 11.62 -2.43
C HIS A 100 0.97 11.76 -3.93
N GLY A 101 2.05 11.13 -4.39
CA GLY A 101 2.52 11.21 -5.78
C GLY A 101 1.51 10.64 -6.79
N THR A 102 0.74 9.63 -6.35
CA THR A 102 -0.32 9.03 -7.18
C THR A 102 -1.47 10.00 -7.41
N LEU A 103 -1.87 10.75 -6.38
CA LEU A 103 -2.87 11.82 -6.51
C LEU A 103 -2.35 12.97 -7.38
N LEU A 104 -1.05 13.29 -7.30
CA LEU A 104 -0.44 14.32 -8.15
C LEU A 104 -0.41 13.89 -9.62
N GLY A 105 -0.10 12.63 -9.92
CA GLY A 105 -0.23 12.11 -11.28
C GLY A 105 -1.66 12.23 -11.81
N TRP A 106 -2.64 11.84 -10.97
CA TRP A 106 -4.05 11.98 -11.31
C TRP A 106 -4.45 13.42 -11.67
N TRP A 107 -3.94 14.41 -10.95
CA TRP A 107 -4.24 15.83 -11.21
C TRP A 107 -3.91 16.27 -12.64
N TRP A 108 -2.83 15.72 -13.24
CA TRP A 108 -2.39 16.12 -14.58
C TRP A 108 -3.24 15.50 -15.70
N ASN A 109 -3.44 14.18 -15.69
CA ASN A 109 -4.19 13.48 -16.74
C ASN A 109 -4.90 12.21 -16.29
N GLY A 110 -5.04 11.98 -14.98
CA GLY A 110 -5.59 10.72 -14.49
C GLY A 110 -4.66 9.52 -14.69
N GLN A 111 -3.34 9.74 -14.84
CA GLN A 111 -2.34 8.68 -14.99
C GLN A 111 -1.21 8.86 -13.98
N ARG A 112 -0.38 7.84 -13.82
CA ARG A 112 0.83 7.96 -13.02
C ARG A 112 1.81 8.98 -13.60
N LEU A 113 2.63 9.60 -12.76
CA LEU A 113 3.78 10.37 -13.22
C LEU A 113 4.83 9.41 -13.81
N PRO A 114 5.43 9.71 -14.98
CA PRO A 114 6.38 8.80 -15.62
C PRO A 114 7.61 8.45 -14.77
N TRP A 115 8.10 9.41 -14.00
CA TRP A 115 9.30 9.30 -13.18
C TRP A 115 9.04 8.85 -11.74
N ASP A 116 7.78 8.68 -11.34
CA ASP A 116 7.43 8.26 -9.99
C ASP A 116 7.70 6.76 -9.83
N PHE A 117 8.26 6.32 -8.70
CA PHE A 117 8.77 4.95 -8.55
C PHE A 117 7.84 4.03 -7.76
N ASP A 118 6.91 4.59 -7.00
CA ASP A 118 5.92 3.90 -6.19
C ASP A 118 4.50 4.34 -6.58
N LEU A 119 3.56 3.87 -5.76
CA LEU A 119 2.16 4.20 -5.80
C LEU A 119 1.65 4.23 -4.35
N ASP A 120 0.87 5.25 -4.04
CA ASP A 120 0.40 5.55 -2.70
C ASP A 120 -1.11 5.63 -2.64
N THR A 121 -1.66 4.95 -1.64
CA THR A 121 -3.10 4.94 -1.37
C THR A 121 -3.35 5.10 0.11
N GLN A 122 -4.55 5.58 0.43
CA GLN A 122 -5.00 5.74 1.79
C GLN A 122 -6.36 5.10 2.01
N VAL A 123 -6.57 4.63 3.23
CA VAL A 123 -7.82 4.02 3.68
C VAL A 123 -8.20 4.57 5.05
N SER A 124 -9.47 4.45 5.43
CA SER A 124 -9.87 4.72 6.81
C SER A 124 -9.25 3.69 7.76
N GLY A 125 -9.05 4.06 9.03
CA GLY A 125 -8.59 3.13 10.06
C GLY A 125 -9.52 1.92 10.21
N ALA A 126 -10.84 2.13 10.10
CA ALA A 126 -11.82 1.05 10.13
C ALA A 126 -11.63 0.07 8.96
N THR A 127 -11.44 0.60 7.74
CA THR A 127 -11.14 -0.22 6.56
C THR A 127 -9.84 -0.98 6.75
N LEU A 128 -8.79 -0.31 7.26
CA LEU A 128 -7.49 -0.95 7.52
C LEU A 128 -7.60 -2.12 8.51
N HIS A 129 -8.34 -1.94 9.60
CA HIS A 129 -8.61 -3.01 10.55
C HIS A 129 -9.33 -4.19 9.88
N HIS A 130 -10.34 -3.90 9.06
CA HIS A 130 -11.05 -4.95 8.33
C HIS A 130 -10.15 -5.70 7.33
N LEU A 131 -9.25 -4.99 6.62
CA LEU A 131 -8.24 -5.63 5.77
C LEU A 131 -7.38 -6.60 6.58
N GLY A 132 -6.93 -6.18 7.77
CA GLY A 132 -6.11 -7.02 8.67
C GLY A 132 -6.83 -8.28 9.14
N GLU A 133 -8.13 -8.19 9.44
CA GLU A 133 -8.93 -9.30 9.95
C GLU A 133 -9.39 -10.29 8.86
N ALA A 134 -9.80 -9.79 7.70
CA ALA A 134 -10.48 -10.60 6.68
C ALA A 134 -9.60 -10.92 5.46
N TYR A 135 -8.60 -10.09 5.15
CA TYR A 135 -7.88 -10.16 3.87
C TYR A 135 -6.35 -10.22 4.00
N ASN A 136 -5.79 -10.16 5.21
CA ASN A 136 -4.35 -10.23 5.39
C ASN A 136 -3.78 -11.55 4.83
N GLN A 137 -2.66 -11.47 4.12
CA GLN A 137 -1.97 -12.60 3.48
C GLN A 137 -2.81 -13.31 2.41
N THR A 138 -3.74 -12.60 1.78
CA THR A 138 -4.53 -13.14 0.65
C THR A 138 -3.88 -12.82 -0.68
N ASN A 139 -3.96 -13.78 -1.61
CA ASN A 139 -3.55 -13.59 -3.00
C ASN A 139 -4.76 -13.23 -3.85
N TYR A 140 -4.64 -12.16 -4.63
CA TYR A 140 -5.63 -11.73 -5.61
C TYR A 140 -5.14 -12.05 -7.03
N SER A 141 -5.93 -12.80 -7.79
CA SER A 141 -5.67 -13.06 -9.20
C SER A 141 -6.33 -12.00 -10.07
N TYR A 142 -5.51 -11.29 -10.83
CA TYR A 142 -5.93 -10.26 -11.78
C TYR A 142 -5.77 -10.75 -13.21
N THR A 143 -6.73 -10.42 -14.06
CA THR A 143 -6.66 -10.56 -15.51
C THR A 143 -7.09 -9.24 -16.13
N SER A 144 -6.30 -8.71 -17.05
CA SER A 144 -6.65 -7.48 -17.79
C SER A 144 -7.92 -7.66 -18.61
N GLU A 145 -8.56 -6.54 -18.96
CA GLU A 145 -9.80 -6.52 -19.73
C GLU A 145 -9.68 -7.25 -21.09
N ASP A 146 -8.52 -7.16 -21.74
CA ASP A 146 -8.19 -7.86 -23.00
C ASP A 146 -7.75 -9.33 -22.81
N GLY A 147 -7.67 -9.80 -21.56
CA GLY A 147 -7.27 -11.15 -21.21
C GLY A 147 -5.78 -11.48 -21.40
N GLN A 148 -4.96 -10.54 -21.87
CA GLN A 148 -3.56 -10.79 -22.24
C GLN A 148 -2.64 -10.81 -21.02
N VAL A 149 -2.92 -10.00 -20.01
CA VAL A 149 -2.08 -9.84 -18.83
C VAL A 149 -2.74 -10.55 -17.66
N LYS A 150 -1.98 -11.46 -17.04
CA LYS A 150 -2.36 -12.15 -15.80
C LYS A 150 -1.32 -11.87 -14.74
N ARG A 151 -1.78 -11.52 -13.54
CA ARG A 151 -0.95 -11.13 -12.40
C ARG A 151 -1.55 -11.73 -11.13
N THR A 152 -0.69 -11.93 -10.14
CA THR A 152 -1.11 -12.27 -8.78
C THR A 152 -0.52 -11.24 -7.85
N TYR A 153 -1.34 -10.71 -6.96
CA TYR A 153 -0.93 -9.72 -5.98
C TYR A 153 -1.17 -10.24 -4.58
N LEU A 154 -0.21 -10.01 -3.68
CA LEU A 154 -0.35 -10.31 -2.25
C LEU A 154 -0.81 -9.04 -1.52
N LEU A 155 -1.92 -9.12 -0.80
CA LEU A 155 -2.27 -8.12 0.21
C LEU A 155 -1.61 -8.51 1.54
N ASP A 156 -0.64 -7.71 1.97
CA ASP A 156 0.11 -7.93 3.20
C ASP A 156 -0.13 -6.78 4.19
N VAL A 157 -0.71 -7.09 5.35
CA VAL A 157 -1.07 -6.12 6.38
C VAL A 157 -0.12 -6.22 7.56
N ASN A 158 0.51 -5.09 7.88
CA ASN A 158 1.46 -4.98 8.97
C ASN A 158 0.79 -5.29 10.34
N PRO A 159 1.30 -6.21 11.17
CA PRO A 159 0.75 -6.48 12.49
C PRO A 159 0.66 -5.26 13.42
N TRP A 160 1.39 -4.17 13.12
CA TRP A 160 1.36 -2.90 13.84
C TRP A 160 0.24 -1.94 13.39
N ILE A 161 -0.78 -2.40 12.63
CA ILE A 161 -1.92 -1.55 12.22
C ILE A 161 -2.70 -0.94 13.40
N TRP A 162 -2.71 -1.58 14.57
CA TRP A 162 -3.40 -1.08 15.78
C TRP A 162 -2.70 0.13 16.41
N GLN A 163 -1.38 0.26 16.21
CA GLN A 163 -0.67 1.45 16.63
C GLN A 163 -0.98 2.54 15.60
N ARG A 164 -1.61 3.65 16.00
CA ARG A 164 -1.93 4.76 15.06
C ARG A 164 -0.98 5.95 15.18
N GLU A 165 -0.07 5.93 16.15
CA GLU A 165 1.02 6.89 16.28
C GLU A 165 2.31 6.35 15.62
N ARG A 166 3.27 7.25 15.34
CA ARG A 166 4.52 6.89 14.62
C ARG A 166 5.37 5.84 15.32
N GLY A 167 5.38 5.84 16.66
CA GLY A 167 6.29 4.99 17.44
C GLY A 167 7.76 5.30 17.16
N ASP A 168 8.55 4.26 16.94
CA ASP A 168 9.98 4.33 16.58
C ASP A 168 10.22 4.69 15.10
N GLY A 169 9.17 4.77 14.29
CA GLY A 169 9.25 5.08 12.87
C GLY A 169 9.58 3.88 11.97
N MET A 170 9.69 2.66 12.50
CA MET A 170 9.97 1.46 11.68
C MET A 170 8.72 0.92 10.97
N ASN A 171 7.53 1.20 11.50
CA ASN A 171 6.27 0.64 11.02
C ASN A 171 5.28 1.72 10.57
N ILE A 172 5.78 2.68 9.79
CA ILE A 172 5.00 3.81 9.25
C ILE A 172 3.96 3.34 8.23
N ILE A 173 4.32 2.39 7.35
CA ILE A 173 3.41 1.81 6.36
C ILE A 173 2.58 0.70 7.00
N ASP A 174 1.27 0.76 6.76
CA ASP A 174 0.28 -0.10 7.40
C ASP A 174 -0.01 -1.38 6.61
N ALA A 175 0.00 -1.33 5.28
CA ALA A 175 -0.16 -2.50 4.43
C ALA A 175 0.47 -2.27 3.05
N ARG A 176 0.71 -3.36 2.32
CA ARG A 176 1.20 -3.35 0.95
C ARG A 176 0.37 -4.24 0.05
N TRP A 177 0.20 -3.78 -1.19
CA TRP A 177 -0.31 -4.60 -2.29
C TRP A 177 0.84 -4.92 -3.24
N ILE A 178 1.31 -6.16 -3.24
CA ILE A 178 2.62 -6.53 -3.78
C ILE A 178 2.47 -7.39 -5.03
N ASP A 179 3.12 -7.02 -6.15
CA ASP A 179 3.29 -7.92 -7.29
C ASP A 179 4.34 -8.99 -6.95
N ILE A 180 3.89 -10.23 -6.82
CA ILE A 180 4.76 -11.34 -6.39
C ILE A 180 5.81 -11.74 -7.43
N ARG A 181 5.77 -11.19 -8.66
CA ARG A 181 6.72 -11.53 -9.73
C ARG A 181 8.01 -10.75 -9.63
N ASN A 182 7.95 -9.49 -9.19
CA ASN A 182 9.11 -8.61 -9.17
C ASN A 182 9.25 -7.78 -7.88
N GLY A 183 8.24 -7.80 -7.00
CA GLY A 183 8.27 -7.15 -5.70
C GLY A 183 7.85 -5.68 -5.69
N LEU A 184 7.48 -5.08 -6.83
CA LEU A 184 6.87 -3.74 -6.82
C LEU A 184 5.56 -3.77 -6.03
N PHE A 185 5.25 -2.69 -5.33
CA PHE A 185 4.06 -2.62 -4.49
C PHE A 185 3.35 -1.25 -4.52
N ILE A 186 2.13 -1.23 -4.00
CA ILE A 186 1.43 -0.03 -3.58
C ILE A 186 1.49 0.04 -2.05
N ASP A 187 1.91 1.18 -1.52
CA ASP A 187 1.82 1.44 -0.08
C ASP A 187 0.39 1.89 0.28
N ILE A 188 -0.15 1.26 1.32
CA ILE A 188 -1.48 1.52 1.86
C ILE A 188 -1.32 2.11 3.25
N THR A 189 -1.73 3.37 3.41
CA THR A 189 -1.63 4.10 4.67
C THR A 189 -3.01 4.31 5.30
N GLY A 190 -3.17 3.94 6.57
CA GLY A 190 -4.42 4.17 7.30
C GLY A 190 -4.49 5.58 7.88
N LEU A 191 -5.66 6.20 7.79
CA LEU A 191 -5.97 7.44 8.51
C LEU A 191 -6.89 7.19 9.70
N SER A 192 -6.61 7.82 10.84
CA SER A 192 -7.45 7.72 12.03
C SER A 192 -7.47 9.02 12.81
N GLU A 193 -8.57 9.32 13.50
CA GLU A 193 -8.61 10.36 14.53
C GLU A 193 -7.87 9.86 15.77
N THR A 194 -6.60 10.22 15.92
CA THR A 194 -5.75 9.75 17.03
C THR A 194 -5.99 10.51 18.33
N HIS A 195 -6.50 11.74 18.24
CA HIS A 195 -6.68 12.64 19.38
C HIS A 195 -8.04 13.37 19.33
N PRO A 196 -9.17 12.66 19.23
CA PRO A 196 -10.48 13.28 19.02
C PRO A 196 -10.87 14.25 20.17
N ASP A 197 -10.40 14.00 21.39
CA ASP A 197 -10.68 14.88 22.54
C ASP A 197 -9.98 16.26 22.45
N LYS A 198 -8.86 16.34 21.72
CA LYS A 198 -8.04 17.56 21.59
C LYS A 198 -8.20 18.23 20.23
N GLN A 199 -8.36 17.42 19.18
CA GLN A 199 -8.40 17.84 17.78
C GLN A 199 -9.50 17.03 17.06
N PRO A 200 -10.77 17.22 17.43
CA PRO A 200 -11.87 16.49 16.81
C PRO A 200 -11.92 16.74 15.30
N GLY A 201 -12.14 15.68 14.52
CA GLY A 201 -12.23 15.77 13.07
C GLY A 201 -10.89 15.92 12.34
N ILE A 202 -9.76 15.80 13.06
CA ILE A 202 -8.42 15.72 12.46
C ILE A 202 -8.00 14.26 12.33
N TRP A 203 -7.86 13.81 11.10
CA TRP A 203 -7.38 12.49 10.73
C TRP A 203 -5.87 12.55 10.52
N SER A 204 -5.14 11.55 11.01
CA SER A 204 -3.70 11.48 10.87
C SER A 204 -3.21 10.08 10.51
N CYS A 205 -2.10 10.03 9.76
CA CYS A 205 -1.31 8.80 9.61
C CYS A 205 -0.07 8.81 10.50
N LYS A 206 0.69 7.70 10.47
CA LYS A 206 1.94 7.52 11.21
C LYS A 206 3.09 8.40 10.72
N ASN A 207 2.98 8.98 9.52
CA ASN A 207 4.01 9.84 8.93
C ASN A 207 3.73 11.34 9.09
N TYR A 208 2.95 11.73 10.10
CA TYR A 208 2.63 13.13 10.40
C TYR A 208 1.75 13.87 9.39
N HIS A 209 1.23 13.20 8.36
CA HIS A 209 0.16 13.78 7.53
C HIS A 209 -1.10 13.94 8.37
N ARG A 210 -1.74 15.11 8.24
CA ARG A 210 -2.96 15.48 8.95
C ARG A 210 -3.93 16.11 7.98
N TYR A 211 -5.18 15.70 8.08
CA TYR A 211 -6.26 16.19 7.24
C TYR A 211 -7.48 16.47 8.10
N ARG A 212 -8.24 17.49 7.73
CA ARG A 212 -9.57 17.67 8.29
C ARG A 212 -10.55 16.69 7.63
N THR A 213 -11.61 16.34 8.35
CA THR A 213 -12.66 15.47 7.83
C THR A 213 -13.28 16.01 6.55
N ASP A 214 -13.48 17.33 6.46
CA ASP A 214 -14.03 18.04 5.29
C ASP A 214 -13.04 18.17 4.12
N GLU A 215 -11.76 17.85 4.33
CA GLU A 215 -10.77 17.75 3.25
C GLU A 215 -10.78 16.38 2.58
N ILE A 216 -11.12 15.32 3.34
CA ILE A 216 -11.19 13.95 2.82
C ILE A 216 -12.59 13.66 2.27
N TYR A 217 -13.62 13.89 3.07
CA TYR A 217 -14.98 13.40 2.81
C TYR A 217 -15.96 14.52 2.39
N PRO A 218 -16.95 14.21 1.53
CA PRO A 218 -17.11 12.93 0.83
C PRO A 218 -16.04 12.73 -0.25
N LEU A 219 -15.57 11.50 -0.41
CA LEU A 219 -14.65 11.14 -1.50
C LEU A 219 -15.33 11.42 -2.85
N ARG A 220 -14.54 11.84 -3.84
CA ARG A 220 -15.01 12.10 -5.20
C ARG A 220 -14.65 10.95 -6.11
N GLU A 221 -15.64 10.40 -6.81
CA GLU A 221 -15.40 9.40 -7.85
C GLU A 221 -14.78 10.04 -9.09
N THR A 222 -13.85 9.31 -9.71
CA THR A 222 -13.08 9.76 -10.86
C THR A 222 -12.50 8.55 -11.61
N MET A 223 -11.63 8.80 -12.58
CA MET A 223 -10.88 7.77 -13.30
C MET A 223 -9.38 7.93 -13.02
N PHE A 224 -8.69 6.81 -12.79
CA PHE A 224 -7.24 6.74 -12.73
C PHE A 224 -6.75 5.50 -13.49
N GLU A 225 -5.77 5.67 -14.38
CA GLU A 225 -5.24 4.60 -15.24
C GLU A 225 -6.35 3.85 -16.02
N GLY A 226 -7.45 4.52 -16.34
CA GLY A 226 -8.56 3.94 -17.10
C GLY A 226 -9.57 3.12 -16.28
N VAL A 227 -9.47 3.07 -14.95
CA VAL A 227 -10.49 2.45 -14.07
C VAL A 227 -11.06 3.44 -13.07
N MET A 228 -12.23 3.11 -12.50
CA MET A 228 -12.86 3.93 -11.46
C MET A 228 -11.95 4.04 -10.23
N ALA A 229 -11.76 5.27 -9.76
CA ALA A 229 -10.96 5.60 -8.58
C ALA A 229 -11.70 6.62 -7.71
N LYS A 230 -11.18 6.84 -6.50
CA LYS A 230 -11.65 7.89 -5.59
C LYS A 230 -10.50 8.81 -5.22
N VAL A 231 -10.80 10.09 -5.02
CA VAL A 231 -9.88 11.12 -4.52
C VAL A 231 -10.51 11.87 -3.34
N PRO A 232 -9.70 12.49 -2.45
CA PRO A 232 -10.20 13.36 -1.38
C PRO A 232 -11.07 14.51 -1.90
N TYR A 233 -11.97 15.04 -1.07
CA TYR A 233 -12.83 16.17 -1.45
C TYR A 233 -12.04 17.43 -1.83
N SER A 234 -11.04 17.79 -1.02
CA SER A 234 -10.20 18.99 -1.20
C SER A 234 -8.82 18.60 -1.74
N TYR A 235 -8.78 17.78 -2.79
CA TYR A 235 -7.53 17.26 -3.38
C TYR A 235 -6.55 18.36 -3.79
N ASP A 236 -7.03 19.51 -4.26
CA ASP A 236 -6.23 20.66 -4.70
C ASP A 236 -5.48 21.31 -3.53
N LYS A 237 -6.17 21.48 -2.40
CA LYS A 237 -5.56 21.94 -1.15
C LYS A 237 -4.54 20.93 -0.64
N ILE A 238 -4.89 19.65 -0.59
CA ILE A 238 -4.00 18.58 -0.12
C ILE A 238 -2.71 18.55 -0.94
N LEU A 239 -2.82 18.58 -2.28
CA LEU A 239 -1.66 18.62 -3.16
C LEU A 239 -0.85 19.90 -3.00
N THR A 240 -1.51 21.05 -2.81
CA THR A 240 -0.82 22.33 -2.61
C THR A 240 -0.06 22.36 -1.29
N ASP A 241 -0.64 21.84 -0.21
CA ASP A 241 0.01 21.78 1.10
C ASP A 241 1.24 20.86 1.06
N GLU A 242 1.17 19.75 0.30
CA GLU A 242 2.23 18.75 0.21
C GLU A 242 3.33 19.13 -0.79
N TYR A 243 2.97 19.55 -2.00
CA TYR A 243 3.90 19.75 -3.13
C TYR A 243 4.05 21.20 -3.59
N GLN A 244 3.33 22.14 -2.94
CA GLN A 244 3.22 23.54 -3.36
C GLN A 244 2.51 23.73 -4.70
N VAL A 245 2.01 24.95 -4.94
CA VAL A 245 1.30 25.31 -6.19
C VAL A 245 2.16 25.01 -7.42
N THR A 246 3.49 25.10 -7.31
CA THR A 246 4.42 24.85 -8.41
C THR A 246 4.30 23.45 -8.98
N ALA A 247 4.02 22.42 -8.18
CA ALA A 247 3.87 21.06 -8.67
C ALA A 247 2.62 20.85 -9.54
N LEU A 248 1.62 21.74 -9.40
CA LEU A 248 0.35 21.67 -10.11
C LEU A 248 0.37 22.46 -11.43
N VAL A 249 1.40 23.29 -11.64
CA VAL A 249 1.48 24.22 -12.79
C VAL A 249 2.78 24.17 -13.57
N ASN A 250 3.88 23.69 -12.97
CA ASN A 250 5.16 23.61 -13.68
C ASN A 250 5.11 22.52 -14.74
N THR A 251 5.31 22.90 -16.00
CA THR A 251 5.23 22.02 -17.17
C THR A 251 6.56 21.35 -17.52
N GLN A 252 7.62 21.54 -16.71
CA GLN A 252 8.91 20.86 -16.89
C GLN A 252 9.41 20.31 -15.56
N PHE A 253 9.61 18.99 -15.49
CA PHE A 253 10.07 18.35 -14.28
C PHE A 253 10.76 17.02 -14.59
N ASN A 254 11.86 16.73 -13.89
CA ASN A 254 12.59 15.46 -13.94
C ASN A 254 12.84 14.90 -15.36
N GLY A 255 13.32 15.75 -16.28
CA GLY A 255 13.61 15.35 -17.67
C GLY A 255 12.39 15.22 -18.58
N HIS A 256 11.21 15.64 -18.12
CA HIS A 256 9.97 15.58 -18.88
C HIS A 256 9.37 16.97 -19.08
N GLU A 257 8.65 17.13 -20.18
CA GLU A 257 7.87 18.32 -20.52
C GLU A 257 6.40 17.93 -20.73
N TRP A 258 5.49 18.74 -20.20
CA TRP A 258 4.06 18.53 -20.33
C TRP A 258 3.57 19.01 -21.70
N ASN A 259 2.97 18.10 -22.46
CA ASN A 259 2.32 18.42 -23.73
C ASN A 259 0.84 18.73 -23.50
N PRO A 260 0.40 20.00 -23.60
CA PRO A 260 -0.98 20.39 -23.29
C PRO A 260 -1.99 19.89 -24.34
N ASN A 261 -1.56 19.59 -25.56
CA ASN A 261 -2.44 19.09 -26.63
C ASN A 261 -2.75 17.61 -26.44
N ALA A 262 -1.71 16.81 -26.16
CA ALA A 262 -1.84 15.38 -25.93
C ALA A 262 -2.24 15.03 -24.48
N LYS A 263 -2.08 15.97 -23.54
CA LYS A 263 -2.28 15.80 -22.09
C LYS A 263 -1.43 14.66 -21.52
N VAL A 264 -0.16 14.65 -21.89
CA VAL A 264 0.81 13.65 -21.44
C VAL A 264 2.14 14.31 -21.14
N TRP A 265 2.89 13.69 -20.23
CA TRP A 265 4.27 14.02 -19.96
C TRP A 265 5.17 13.29 -20.96
N GLU A 266 5.95 14.03 -21.73
CA GLU A 266 6.87 13.51 -22.74
C GLU A 266 8.30 13.71 -22.26
N LYS A 267 9.19 12.75 -22.51
CA LYS A 267 10.62 12.93 -22.24
C LYS A 267 11.15 14.06 -23.11
N THR A 268 11.97 14.92 -22.53
CA THR A 268 12.68 15.96 -23.29
C THR A 268 13.69 15.33 -24.24
N GLU A 269 14.01 16.03 -25.34
CA GLU A 269 15.06 15.62 -26.29
C GLU A 269 16.41 15.39 -25.60
N GLU A 270 16.72 16.19 -24.57
CA GLU A 270 17.94 16.02 -23.78
C GLU A 270 17.95 14.68 -23.04
N THR A 271 16.84 14.35 -22.36
CA THR A 271 16.70 13.07 -21.65
C THR A 271 16.75 11.88 -22.61
N LEU A 272 16.06 11.96 -23.75
CA LEU A 272 16.11 10.91 -24.78
C LEU A 272 17.53 10.68 -25.31
N ARG A 273 18.28 11.76 -25.53
CA ARG A 273 19.69 11.66 -25.96
C ARG A 273 20.58 11.02 -24.89
N GLN A 274 20.41 11.43 -23.62
CA GLN A 274 21.18 10.87 -22.50
C GLN A 274 20.92 9.37 -22.35
N GLU A 275 19.65 8.93 -22.37
CA GLU A 275 19.29 7.51 -22.31
C GLU A 275 19.87 6.71 -23.48
N GLU A 276 19.89 7.28 -24.69
CA GLU A 276 20.47 6.62 -25.86
C GLU A 276 22.00 6.46 -25.75
N GLU A 277 22.69 7.48 -25.23
CA GLU A 277 24.13 7.42 -24.97
C GLU A 277 24.47 6.39 -23.89
N GLU A 278 23.69 6.33 -22.81
CA GLU A 278 23.84 5.33 -21.75
C GLU A 278 23.62 3.90 -22.27
N ARG A 279 22.58 3.71 -23.10
CA ARG A 279 22.29 2.42 -23.75
C ARG A 279 23.45 1.94 -24.61
N LYS A 280 23.98 2.80 -25.49
CA LYS A 280 25.16 2.47 -26.32
C LYS A 280 26.37 2.11 -25.48
N LYS A 281 26.64 2.88 -24.42
CA LYS A 281 27.76 2.62 -23.51
C LYS A 281 27.60 1.28 -22.78
N LYS A 282 26.39 0.91 -22.38
CA LYS A 282 26.10 -0.39 -21.75
C LYS A 282 26.35 -1.54 -22.73
N GLU A 283 25.84 -1.44 -23.95
CA GLU A 283 26.05 -2.44 -25.01
C GLU A 283 27.54 -2.61 -25.36
N GLU A 284 28.31 -1.51 -25.43
CA GLU A 284 29.75 -1.58 -25.67
C GLU A 284 30.50 -2.28 -24.52
N ASN A 285 30.09 -2.02 -23.27
CA ASN A 285 30.70 -2.65 -22.10
C ASN A 285 30.36 -4.14 -22.01
N GLU A 286 29.13 -4.54 -22.37
CA GLU A 286 28.71 -5.94 -22.43
C GLU A 286 29.51 -6.70 -23.50
N LYS A 287 29.65 -6.14 -24.71
CA LYS A 287 30.48 -6.72 -25.77
C LYS A 287 31.95 -6.88 -25.35
N LYS A 288 32.52 -5.90 -24.64
CA LYS A 288 33.89 -6.00 -24.12
C LYS A 288 34.04 -7.15 -23.12
N LYS A 289 33.08 -7.30 -22.20
CA LYS A 289 33.07 -8.41 -21.23
C LYS A 289 32.95 -9.77 -21.91
N GLU A 290 32.12 -9.89 -22.94
CA GLU A 290 31.98 -11.13 -23.71
C GLU A 290 33.29 -11.49 -24.43
N VAL A 291 33.97 -10.51 -25.03
CA VAL A 291 35.28 -10.72 -25.67
C VAL A 291 36.34 -11.14 -24.64
N GLU A 292 36.40 -10.47 -23.48
CA GLU A 292 37.33 -10.83 -22.40
C GLU A 292 37.06 -12.24 -21.86
N GLN A 293 35.80 -12.62 -21.66
CA GLN A 293 35.42 -13.96 -21.22
C GLN A 293 35.76 -15.03 -22.26
N ALA A 294 35.54 -14.75 -23.55
CA ALA A 294 35.90 -15.66 -24.63
C ALA A 294 37.43 -15.83 -24.81
N GLN A 295 38.23 -14.85 -24.40
CA GLN A 295 39.69 -14.94 -24.39
C GLN A 295 40.25 -15.69 -23.18
N MET A 296 39.46 -15.85 -22.11
CA MET A 296 39.82 -16.56 -20.88
C MET A 296 39.35 -18.03 -20.84
N ALA A 297 38.52 -18.45 -21.80
CA ALA A 297 38.02 -19.82 -21.97
C ALA A 297 38.86 -20.61 -22.98
#